data_AF-A0A502CIA4-F1
#
_entry.id   AF-A0A502CIA4-F1
#
_cell.length_a   1.000
_cell.length_b   1.000
_cell.length_c   1.000
_cell.angle_alpha   90.00
_cell.angle_beta   90.00
_cell.angle_gamma   90.00
#
_symmetry.space_group_name_H-M   'P 1'
#
loop_
_entity.id
_entity.type
_entity.pdbx_description
1 polymer ?
#
loop_
_entity_poly.entity_id
_entity_poly.type
_entity_poly.pdbx_seq_one_letter_code
_entity_poly.pdbx_strand_id
1 'polypeptide(L)'
;MTESERKLRSQIAAHESWAQTPNRTARTANARAGLDAKFLAQADGDPIAAEHLRKAHYQRLALKSAISRRKSRELTETAEAAEAELDELGEAANDAA
;
A
#
# COMPACT_ATOMS: atom_id res chain seq x y z
N MET A 1 -16.45 -15.33 -15.99
CA MET A 1 -15.13 -14.71 -15.80
C MET A 1 -14.66 -14.94 -14.39
N THR A 2 -13.49 -15.56 -14.22
CA THR A 2 -12.82 -15.79 -12.92
C THR A 2 -12.22 -14.49 -12.37
N GLU A 3 -11.78 -14.49 -11.10
CA GLU A 3 -11.09 -13.33 -10.51
C GLU A 3 -9.77 -13.02 -11.23
N SER A 4 -8.99 -14.06 -11.56
CA SER A 4 -7.74 -13.93 -12.31
C SER A 4 -7.96 -13.31 -13.69
N GLU A 5 -9.02 -13.73 -14.39
CA GLU A 5 -9.40 -13.13 -15.68
C GLU A 5 -9.83 -11.66 -15.53
N ARG A 6 -10.56 -11.31 -14.45
CA ARG A 6 -10.96 -9.91 -14.16
C ARG A 6 -9.75 -9.02 -13.97
N LYS A 7 -8.79 -9.48 -13.16
CA LYS A 7 -7.52 -8.79 -12.94
C LYS A 7 -6.76 -8.58 -14.25
N LEU A 8 -6.61 -9.63 -15.06
CA LEU A 8 -5.89 -9.55 -16.33
C LEU A 8 -6.56 -8.55 -17.29
N ARG A 9 -7.88 -8.59 -17.41
CA ARG A 9 -8.63 -7.64 -18.24
C ARG A 9 -8.44 -6.19 -17.79
N SER A 10 -8.49 -5.93 -16.48
CA SER A 10 -8.26 -4.59 -15.94
C SER A 10 -6.83 -4.10 -16.17
N GLN A 11 -5.83 -4.99 -16.11
CA GLN A 11 -4.44 -4.65 -16.42
C GLN A 11 -4.26 -4.29 -17.89
N ILE A 12 -4.83 -5.08 -18.81
CA ILE A 12 -4.83 -4.79 -20.26
C ILE A 12 -5.40 -3.40 -20.52
N ALA A 13 -6.60 -3.13 -20.01
CA ALA A 13 -7.27 -1.84 -20.18
C ALA A 13 -6.44 -0.67 -19.60
N ALA A 14 -5.77 -0.86 -18.47
CA ALA A 14 -4.91 0.17 -17.89
C ALA A 14 -3.71 0.48 -18.80
N HIS A 15 -3.04 -0.54 -19.33
CA HIS A 15 -1.90 -0.36 -20.24
C HIS A 15 -2.30 0.35 -21.54
N GLU A 16 -3.39 -0.09 -22.17
CA GLU A 16 -3.93 0.54 -23.38
C GLU A 16 -4.28 2.00 -23.12
N SER A 17 -4.97 2.27 -22.01
CA SER A 17 -5.36 3.62 -21.63
C SER A 17 -4.15 4.53 -21.42
N TRP A 18 -3.07 4.04 -20.79
CA TRP A 18 -1.84 4.82 -20.59
C TRP A 18 -1.06 5.03 -21.89
N ALA A 19 -1.04 4.05 -22.79
CA ALA A 19 -0.46 4.20 -24.12
C ALA A 19 -1.16 5.30 -24.93
N GLN A 20 -2.48 5.43 -24.78
CA GLN A 20 -3.30 6.46 -25.40
C GLN A 20 -3.26 7.83 -24.69
N THR A 21 -2.47 7.99 -23.63
CA THR A 21 -2.38 9.24 -22.88
C THR A 21 -1.14 10.05 -23.32
N PRO A 22 -1.28 11.03 -24.23
CA PRO A 22 -0.16 11.84 -24.68
C PRO A 22 0.37 12.76 -23.58
N ASN A 23 -0.52 13.32 -22.75
CA ASN A 23 -0.14 14.18 -21.64
C ASN A 23 -0.51 13.55 -20.29
N ARG A 24 0.48 12.91 -19.67
CA ARG A 24 0.33 12.23 -18.37
C ARG A 24 0.00 13.20 -17.24
N THR A 25 0.54 14.42 -17.30
CA THR A 25 0.30 15.47 -16.31
C THR A 25 -1.14 15.95 -16.37
N ALA A 26 -1.72 16.12 -17.57
CA ALA A 26 -3.12 16.50 -17.73
C ALA A 26 -4.07 15.42 -17.19
N ARG A 27 -3.81 14.14 -17.49
CA ARG A 27 -4.65 13.01 -17.04
C ARG A 27 -4.87 12.97 -15.52
N THR A 28 -3.86 13.37 -14.75
CA THR A 28 -3.90 13.33 -13.28
C THR A 28 -4.08 14.71 -12.63
N ALA A 29 -4.29 15.77 -13.42
CA ALA A 29 -4.43 17.14 -12.92
C ALA A 29 -5.63 17.32 -11.98
N ASN A 30 -6.81 16.83 -12.40
CA ASN A 30 -8.04 16.96 -11.60
C ASN A 30 -7.94 16.25 -10.25
N ALA A 31 -7.32 15.07 -10.22
CA ALA A 31 -7.11 14.32 -8.99
C ALA A 31 -6.16 15.06 -8.03
N ARG A 32 -5.07 15.66 -8.56
CA ARG A 32 -4.16 16.49 -7.76
C ARG A 32 -4.86 17.74 -7.21
N ALA A 33 -5.59 18.46 -8.06
CA ALA A 33 -6.36 19.63 -7.67
C ALA A 33 -7.40 19.31 -6.58
N GLY A 34 -8.11 18.18 -6.70
CA GLY A 34 -9.07 17.75 -5.69
C GLY A 34 -8.41 17.45 -4.33
N LEU A 35 -7.21 16.86 -4.34
CA LEU A 35 -6.45 16.63 -3.12
C LEU A 35 -5.96 17.93 -2.48
N ASP A 36 -5.47 18.87 -3.28
CA ASP A 36 -5.03 20.18 -2.80
C ASP A 36 -6.21 20.99 -2.24
N ALA A 37 -7.37 20.97 -2.92
CA ALA A 37 -8.59 21.63 -2.47
C ALA A 37 -9.09 21.10 -1.12
N LYS A 38 -8.94 19.79 -0.86
CA LYS A 38 -9.26 19.21 0.46
C LYS A 38 -8.44 19.85 1.57
N PHE A 39 -7.13 20.01 1.39
CA PHE A 39 -6.27 20.59 2.43
C PHE A 39 -6.50 22.10 2.57
N LEU A 40 -6.79 22.79 1.46
CA LEU A 40 -7.17 24.19 1.49
C LEU A 40 -8.46 24.42 2.28
N ALA A 41 -9.48 23.57 2.07
CA ALA A 41 -10.71 23.63 2.84
C ALA A 41 -10.50 23.32 4.33
N GLN A 42 -9.58 22.41 4.67
CA GLN A 42 -9.22 22.11 6.07
C GLN A 42 -8.43 23.22 6.75
N ALA A 43 -7.77 24.07 5.96
CA ALA A 43 -7.01 25.22 6.42
C ALA A 43 -7.82 26.52 6.37
N ASP A 44 -9.16 26.44 6.22
CA ASP A 44 -10.04 27.60 6.08
C ASP A 44 -9.60 28.59 4.99
N GLY A 45 -8.99 28.08 3.91
CA GLY A 45 -8.50 28.87 2.80
C GLY A 45 -7.06 29.37 2.91
N ASP A 46 -6.33 29.11 4.01
CA ASP A 46 -4.92 29.48 4.14
C ASP A 46 -4.01 28.52 3.35
N PRO A 47 -3.32 29.01 2.29
CA PRO A 47 -2.47 28.17 1.45
C PRO A 47 -1.20 27.67 2.18
N ILE A 48 -0.67 28.43 3.13
CA ILE A 48 0.54 28.04 3.88
C ILE A 48 0.17 26.92 4.86
N ALA A 49 -0.90 27.10 5.63
CA ALA A 49 -1.41 26.04 6.51
C ALA A 49 -1.81 24.79 5.72
N ALA A 50 -2.44 24.92 4.55
CA ALA A 50 -2.79 23.80 3.68
C ALA A 50 -1.57 22.97 3.25
N GLU A 51 -0.46 23.64 2.89
CA GLU A 51 0.79 22.96 2.55
C GLU A 51 1.34 22.15 3.73
N HIS A 52 1.31 22.73 4.93
CA HIS A 52 1.72 22.04 6.16
C HIS A 52 0.83 20.84 6.48
N LEU A 53 -0.50 20.97 6.31
CA LEU A 53 -1.45 19.87 6.50
C LEU A 53 -1.20 18.73 5.50
N ARG A 54 -0.93 19.06 4.23
CA ARG A 54 -0.59 18.08 3.19
C ARG A 54 0.71 17.33 3.52
N LYS A 55 1.76 18.03 3.96
CA LYS A 55 3.02 17.41 4.41
C LYS A 55 2.78 16.48 5.60
N ALA A 56 2.04 16.94 6.61
CA ALA A 56 1.70 16.14 7.78
C ALA A 56 0.89 14.88 7.40
N HIS A 57 -0.03 14.97 6.44
CA HIS A 57 -0.78 13.82 5.94
C HIS A 57 0.14 12.72 5.39
N TYR A 58 1.08 13.07 4.52
CA TYR A 58 2.02 12.10 3.96
C TYR A 58 2.98 11.54 5.00
N GLN A 59 3.43 12.36 5.95
CA GLN A 59 4.26 11.88 7.07
C GLN A 59 3.53 10.85 7.93
N ARG A 60 2.24 11.07 8.24
CA ARG A 60 1.42 10.08 8.95
C ARG A 60 1.29 8.77 8.16
N LEU A 61 1.10 8.86 6.85
CA LEU A 61 1.02 7.68 5.98
C LEU A 61 2.35 6.91 5.97
N ALA A 62 3.48 7.61 5.87
CA ALA A 62 4.81 7.02 5.90
C ALA A 62 5.09 6.33 7.25
N LEU A 63 4.73 6.97 8.37
CA LEU A 63 4.85 6.38 9.71
C LEU A 63 4.03 5.10 9.82
N LYS A 64 2.75 5.12 9.42
CA LYS A 64 1.89 3.94 9.44
C LYS A 64 2.48 2.79 8.60
N SER A 65 3.03 3.12 7.44
CA SER A 65 3.66 2.16 6.56
C SER A 65 4.92 1.55 7.17
N ALA A 66 5.77 2.35 7.83
CA ALA A 66 6.95 1.87 8.55
C ALA A 66 6.59 0.91 9.70
N ILE A 67 5.57 1.26 10.49
CA ILE A 67 5.05 0.41 11.57
C ILE A 67 4.52 -0.91 10.99
N SER A 68 3.73 -0.86 9.91
CA SER A 68 3.19 -2.05 9.27
C SER A 68 4.30 -2.98 8.77
N ARG A 69 5.34 -2.44 8.10
CA ARG A 69 6.46 -3.25 7.64
C ARG A 69 7.21 -3.92 8.78
N ARG A 70 7.39 -3.23 9.91
CA ARG A 70 8.01 -3.82 11.10
C ARG A 70 7.18 -4.97 11.64
N LYS A 71 5.88 -4.75 11.85
CA LYS A 71 4.95 -5.78 12.33
C LYS A 71 4.91 -7.01 11.39
N SER A 72 4.91 -6.79 10.08
CA SER A 72 4.93 -7.91 9.13
C SER A 72 6.18 -8.77 9.27
N ARG A 73 7.37 -8.17 9.48
CA ARG A 73 8.59 -8.94 9.71
C ARG A 73 8.53 -9.73 11.01
N GLU A 74 8.13 -9.09 12.12
CA GLU A 74 7.97 -9.77 13.41
C GLU A 74 7.03 -10.98 13.31
N LEU A 75 5.92 -10.85 12.58
CA LEU A 75 4.98 -11.95 12.35
C LEU A 75 5.57 -13.07 11.49
N THR A 76 6.32 -12.73 10.44
CA THR A 76 7.02 -13.74 9.62
C THR A 76 8.06 -14.48 10.44
N GLU A 77 8.90 -13.77 11.19
CA GLU A 77 9.92 -14.37 12.08
C GLU A 77 9.28 -15.29 13.12
N THR A 78 8.15 -14.87 13.70
CA THR A 78 7.40 -15.71 14.66
C THR A 78 6.82 -16.96 14.01
N ALA A 79 6.30 -16.83 12.78
CA ALA A 79 5.76 -17.98 12.04
C ALA A 79 6.86 -18.97 11.68
N GLU A 80 8.01 -18.50 11.18
CA GLU A 80 9.17 -19.33 10.87
C GLU A 80 9.70 -20.06 12.10
N ALA A 81 9.77 -19.39 13.26
CA ALA A 81 10.18 -20.03 14.51
C ALA A 81 9.19 -21.12 14.97
N ALA A 82 7.88 -20.86 14.84
CA ALA A 82 6.86 -21.83 15.18
C ALA A 82 6.84 -23.04 14.22
N GLU A 83 7.07 -22.81 12.92
CA GLU A 83 7.23 -23.87 11.93
C GLU A 83 8.44 -24.75 12.28
N ALA A 84 9.58 -24.14 12.62
CA ALA A 84 10.78 -24.89 13.03
C ALA A 84 10.56 -25.71 14.31
N GLU A 85 9.86 -25.17 15.32
CA GLU A 85 9.51 -25.91 16.54
C GLU A 85 8.59 -27.10 16.25
N LEU A 86 7.61 -26.93 15.35
CA LEU A 86 6.71 -28.01 14.94
C LEU A 86 7.45 -29.12 14.19
N ASP A 87 8.39 -28.76 13.32
CA ASP A 87 9.22 -29.71 12.58
C ASP A 87 10.10 -30.52 13.56
N GLU A 88 10.75 -29.87 14.53
CA GLU A 88 11.56 -30.54 15.56
C GLU A 88 10.72 -31.52 16.41
N LEU A 89 9.52 -31.12 16.81
CA LEU A 89 8.59 -32.00 17.54
C LEU A 89 8.13 -33.19 16.69
N GLY A 90 7.92 -32.98 15.39
CA GLY A 90 7.55 -34.03 14.45
C GLY A 90 8.68 -35.06 14.25
N GLU A 91 9.92 -34.58 14.14
CA GLU A 91 11.11 -35.43 14.06
C GLU A 91 11.31 -36.25 15.34
N ALA A 92 11.25 -35.61 16.52
CA ALA A 92 11.37 -36.29 17.80
C ALA A 92 10.29 -37.36 18.03
N ALA A 93 9.07 -37.14 17.53
CA ALA A 93 7.98 -38.12 17.61
C ALA A 93 8.19 -39.34 16.70
N ASN A 94 8.82 -39.14 15.53
CA ASN A 94 9.17 -40.22 14.60
C ASN A 94 10.34 -41.07 15.11
N ASP A 95 11.34 -40.46 15.74
CA ASP A 95 12.50 -41.19 16.30
C ASP A 95 12.15 -42.05 17.53
N ALA A 96 11.02 -41.77 18.18
CA ALA A 96 10.52 -42.51 19.35
C ALA A 96 9.59 -43.70 19.00
N ALA A 97 9.25 -43.90 17.72
CA ALA A 97 8.32 -44.93 17.23
C ALA A 97 9.04 -46.11 16.57
#